data_AF-A0A9D1Q5P5-F1
#
_entry.id   AF-A0A9D1Q5P5-F1
#
_cell.length_a   1.000
_cell.length_b   1.000
_cell.length_c   1.000
_cell.angle_alpha   90.00
_cell.angle_beta   90.00
_cell.angle_gamma   90.00
#
_symmetry.space_group_name_H-M   'P 1'
#
loop_
_entity.id
_entity.type
_entity.pdbx_description
1 polymer ?
#
loop_
_entity_poly.entity_id
_entity_poly.type
_entity_poly.pdbx_seq_one_letter_code
_entity_poly.pdbx_strand_id
1 'polypeptide(L)'
;MELVLIGGLFGIVVIAYIVSFFMLSKESIRKLWMSLFLIVFAVAIGTLLVVHFNTDLLGTLKDMSEIYFAYFVITFLLILGLINIWVFKAVIWRVLRGKDLNFRDE
;
A
#
# COMPACT_ATOMS: atom_id res chain seq x y z
N MET A 1 -17.93 14.22 -7.64
CA MET A 1 -18.62 13.03 -7.09
C MET A 1 -17.68 11.83 -7.10
N GLU A 2 -16.98 11.57 -8.21
CA GLU A 2 -15.97 10.51 -8.34
C GLU A 2 -14.82 10.63 -7.33
N LEU A 3 -14.23 11.81 -7.15
CA LEU A 3 -13.17 12.03 -6.13
C LEU A 3 -13.60 11.69 -4.70
N VAL A 4 -14.83 12.04 -4.32
CA VAL A 4 -15.37 11.75 -2.98
C VAL A 4 -15.60 10.25 -2.81
N LEU A 5 -16.07 9.57 -3.87
CA LEU A 5 -16.22 8.11 -3.90
C LEU A 5 -14.86 7.40 -3.81
N ILE A 6 -13.88 7.83 -4.61
CA ILE A 6 -12.52 7.27 -4.61
C ILE A 6 -11.85 7.50 -3.26
N GLY A 7 -11.95 8.71 -2.70
CA GLY A 7 -11.41 9.01 -1.37
C GLY A 7 -12.10 8.26 -0.24
N GLY A 8 -13.43 8.07 -0.32
CA GLY A 8 -14.17 7.24 0.61
C GLY A 8 -13.74 5.78 0.56
N LEU A 9 -13.65 5.20 -0.64
CA LEU A 9 -13.16 3.83 -0.84
C LEU A 9 -11.73 3.66 -0.36
N PHE A 10 -10.85 4.61 -0.64
CA PHE A 10 -9.47 4.60 -0.15
C PHE A 10 -9.42 4.62 1.38
N GLY A 11 -10.18 5.50 2.03
CA GLY A 11 -10.28 5.56 3.49
C GLY A 11 -10.77 4.24 4.09
N ILE A 12 -11.80 3.63 3.49
CA ILE A 12 -12.31 2.31 3.90
C ILE A 12 -11.22 1.24 3.78
N VAL A 13 -10.47 1.20 2.68
CA VAL A 13 -9.39 0.23 2.47
C VAL A 13 -8.26 0.43 3.50
N VAL A 14 -7.88 1.66 3.79
CA VAL A 14 -6.86 1.97 4.80
C VAL A 14 -7.32 1.53 6.20
N ILE A 15 -8.56 1.83 6.57
CA ILE A 15 -9.12 1.43 7.87
C ILE A 15 -9.22 -0.10 7.95
N ALA A 16 -9.74 -0.77 6.91
CA ALA A 16 -9.84 -2.22 6.84
C ALA A 16 -8.46 -2.89 6.96
N TYR A 17 -7.45 -2.30 6.31
CA TYR A 17 -6.06 -2.75 6.42
C TYR A 17 -5.54 -2.64 7.86
N ILE A 18 -5.70 -1.49 8.52
CA ILE A 18 -5.28 -1.28 9.92
C ILE A 18 -6.02 -2.26 10.86
N VAL A 19 -7.34 -2.41 10.70
CA VAL A 19 -8.13 -3.33 11.52
C VAL A 19 -7.70 -4.78 11.29
N SER A 20 -7.44 -5.18 10.04
CA SER A 20 -6.98 -6.53 9.71
C SER A 20 -5.62 -6.86 10.35
N PHE A 21 -4.75 -5.85 10.51
CA PHE A 21 -3.47 -6.02 11.18
C PHE A 21 -3.62 -6.46 12.66
N PHE A 22 -4.64 -5.94 13.35
CA PHE A 22 -4.92 -6.27 14.75
C PHE A 22 -5.79 -7.52 14.91
N MET A 23 -6.70 -7.81 13.97
CA MET A 23 -7.60 -8.98 14.06
C MET A 23 -6.94 -10.30 13.66
N LEU A 24 -5.86 -10.28 12.87
CA LEU A 24 -5.17 -11.50 12.46
C LEU A 24 -4.31 -12.06 13.60
N SER A 25 -4.89 -13.00 14.35
CA SER A 25 -4.25 -13.65 15.52
C SER A 25 -3.07 -14.56 15.16
N LYS A 26 -3.11 -15.21 13.99
CA LYS A 26 -2.01 -16.05 13.51
C LYS A 26 -0.98 -15.20 12.81
N GLU A 27 0.22 -15.16 13.37
CA GLU A 27 1.33 -14.37 12.84
C GLU A 27 1.67 -14.71 11.38
N SER A 28 1.60 -15.99 10.98
CA SER A 28 1.83 -16.42 9.60
C SER A 28 0.78 -15.87 8.62
N ILE A 29 -0.49 -15.78 9.04
CA ILE A 29 -1.57 -15.22 8.21
C ILE A 29 -1.39 -13.70 8.11
N ARG A 30 -1.02 -13.04 9.22
CA ARG A 30 -0.68 -11.61 9.23
C ARG A 30 0.47 -11.29 8.27
N LYS A 31 1.53 -12.10 8.28
CA LYS A 31 2.69 -11.97 7.36
C LYS A 31 2.28 -12.12 5.90
N LEU A 32 1.49 -13.14 5.56
CA LEU A 32 0.99 -13.37 4.20
C LEU A 32 0.08 -12.23 3.73
N TRP A 33 -0.83 -11.78 4.59
CA TRP A 33 -1.78 -10.72 4.28
C TRP A 33 -1.09 -9.39 3.99
N MET A 34 -0.07 -9.07 4.78
CA MET A 34 0.70 -7.85 4.62
C MET A 34 1.68 -7.92 3.43
N SER A 35 2.18 -9.12 3.08
CA SER A 35 2.95 -9.30 1.83
C SER A 35 2.09 -9.17 0.58
N LEU A 36 0.83 -9.62 0.62
CA LEU A 36 -0.13 -9.41 -0.48
C LEU A 36 -0.48 -7.92 -0.61
N PHE A 37 -0.59 -7.22 0.51
CA PHE A 37 -0.77 -5.77 0.51
C PHE A 37 0.39 -5.05 -0.19
N LEU A 38 1.64 -5.46 0.06
CA LEU A 38 2.83 -4.92 -0.64
C LEU A 38 2.82 -5.14 -2.17
N ILE A 39 2.17 -6.20 -2.66
CA ILE A 39 2.03 -6.44 -4.11
C ILE A 39 0.98 -5.52 -4.70
N VAL A 40 -0.20 -5.45 -4.08
CA VAL A 40 -1.28 -4.52 -4.49
C VAL A 40 -0.78 -3.09 -4.47
N PHE A 41 0.03 -2.77 -3.47
CA PHE A 41 0.73 -1.51 -3.31
C PHE A 41 1.64 -1.15 -4.50
N ALA A 42 2.51 -2.07 -4.92
CA ALA A 42 3.42 -1.86 -6.03
C ALA A 42 2.65 -1.65 -7.35
N VAL A 43 1.57 -2.40 -7.57
CA VAL A 43 0.69 -2.23 -8.73
C VAL A 43 0.03 -0.86 -8.72
N ALA A 44 -0.49 -0.41 -7.57
CA ALA A 44 -1.12 0.91 -7.43
C ALA A 44 -0.15 2.04 -7.78
N ILE A 45 1.09 1.99 -7.27
CA ILE A 45 2.14 2.96 -7.64
C ILE A 45 2.44 2.90 -9.14
N GLY A 46 2.60 1.70 -9.71
CA GLY A 46 2.89 1.54 -11.13
C GLY A 46 1.81 2.14 -12.03
N THR A 47 0.53 1.86 -11.74
CA THR A 47 -0.61 2.45 -12.46
C THR A 47 -0.63 3.97 -12.33
N LEU A 48 -0.35 4.50 -11.14
CA LEU A 48 -0.34 5.94 -10.90
C LEU A 48 0.81 6.67 -11.59
N LEU A 49 2.02 6.08 -11.64
CA LEU A 49 3.13 6.63 -12.41
C LEU A 49 2.79 6.72 -13.89
N VAL A 50 2.16 5.68 -14.44
CA VAL A 50 1.68 5.69 -15.83
C VAL A 50 0.68 6.81 -16.06
N VAL A 51 -0.28 7.01 -15.14
CA VAL A 51 -1.25 8.12 -15.26
C VAL A 51 -0.54 9.48 -15.19
N HIS A 52 0.38 9.67 -14.24
CA HIS A 52 1.11 10.91 -14.04
C HIS A 52 1.95 11.32 -15.26
N PHE A 53 2.67 10.38 -15.88
CA PHE A 53 3.48 10.67 -17.06
C PHE A 53 2.66 10.86 -18.35
N ASN A 54 1.37 10.51 -18.35
CA ASN A 54 0.46 10.70 -19.48
C ASN A 54 -0.54 11.85 -19.27
N THR A 55 -0.46 12.61 -18.17
CA THR A 55 -1.33 13.77 -17.94
C THR A 55 -0.64 15.07 -18.37
N ASP A 56 -1.33 15.87 -19.19
CA ASP A 56 -0.80 17.14 -19.72
C ASP A 56 -0.59 18.18 -18.61
N LEU A 57 0.48 18.98 -18.73
CA LEU A 57 0.99 19.87 -17.66
C LEU A 57 0.04 21.05 -17.33
N LEU A 58 -0.96 21.31 -18.18
CA LEU A 58 -1.90 22.42 -18.11
C LEU A 58 -3.35 21.91 -18.06
N GLY A 59 -3.67 21.11 -17.06
CA GLY A 59 -5.04 20.67 -16.77
C GLY A 59 -5.89 21.80 -16.16
N THR A 60 -7.21 21.71 -16.32
CA THR A 60 -8.17 22.61 -15.66
C THR A 60 -8.09 22.49 -14.13
N LEU A 61 -8.63 23.46 -13.36
CA LEU A 61 -8.64 23.44 -11.88
C LEU A 61 -9.16 22.11 -11.28
N LYS A 62 -10.07 21.44 -11.98
CA LYS A 62 -10.58 20.12 -11.64
C LYS A 62 -9.50 19.04 -11.79
N ASP A 63 -8.81 19.01 -12.92
CA ASP A 63 -7.71 18.06 -13.19
C ASP A 63 -6.57 18.25 -12.18
N MET A 64 -6.28 19.51 -11.80
CA MET A 64 -5.30 19.79 -10.74
C MET A 64 -5.73 19.19 -9.39
N SER A 65 -7.00 19.33 -8.99
CA SER A 65 -7.48 18.75 -7.73
C SER A 65 -7.41 17.21 -7.72
N GLU A 66 -7.65 16.58 -8.85
CA GLU A 66 -7.55 15.12 -9.02
C GLU A 66 -6.09 14.65 -8.96
N ILE A 67 -5.17 15.37 -9.60
CA ILE A 67 -3.73 15.12 -9.56
C ILE A 67 -3.17 15.30 -8.14
N TYR A 68 -3.55 16.37 -7.43
CA TYR A 68 -3.11 16.59 -6.05
C TYR A 68 -3.65 15.51 -5.10
N PHE A 69 -4.90 15.08 -5.28
CA PHE A 69 -5.46 13.98 -4.51
C PHE A 69 -4.73 12.66 -4.79
N ALA A 70 -4.41 12.38 -6.04
CA ALA A 70 -3.60 11.23 -6.43
C ALA A 70 -2.22 11.26 -5.76
N TYR A 71 -1.53 12.41 -5.74
CA TYR A 71 -0.27 12.55 -5.01
C TYR A 71 -0.41 12.31 -3.51
N PHE A 72 -1.46 12.85 -2.86
CA PHE A 72 -1.72 12.58 -1.45
C PHE A 72 -1.88 11.10 -1.17
N VAL A 73 -2.68 10.40 -1.99
CA VAL A 73 -2.86 8.95 -1.91
C VAL A 73 -1.52 8.23 -2.10
N ILE A 74 -0.68 8.64 -3.06
CA ILE A 74 0.66 8.07 -3.30
C ILE A 74 1.56 8.24 -2.07
N THR A 75 1.62 9.44 -1.49
CA THR A 75 2.46 9.68 -0.31
C THR A 75 2.00 8.82 0.87
N PHE A 76 0.70 8.74 1.11
CA PHE A 76 0.14 7.93 2.19
C PHE A 76 0.42 6.44 1.97
N LEU A 77 0.25 6.00 0.72
CA LEU A 77 0.64 4.69 0.28
C LEU A 77 2.13 4.44 0.59
N LEU A 78 3.06 5.28 0.11
CA LEU A 78 4.51 5.10 0.33
C LEU A 78 4.86 4.94 1.80
N ILE A 79 4.21 5.72 2.67
CA ILE A 79 4.36 5.59 4.12
C ILE A 79 3.91 4.20 4.61
N LEU A 80 2.73 3.72 4.19
CA LEU A 80 2.26 2.37 4.53
C LEU A 80 3.20 1.27 4.00
N GLY A 81 3.74 1.43 2.80
CA GLY A 81 4.73 0.52 2.23
C GLY A 81 6.00 0.45 3.07
N LEU A 82 6.53 1.60 3.50
CA LEU A 82 7.68 1.67 4.40
C LEU A 82 7.41 1.03 5.76
N ILE A 83 6.24 1.26 6.35
CA ILE A 83 5.81 0.63 7.60
C ILE A 83 5.77 -0.90 7.42
N ASN A 84 5.21 -1.40 6.32
CA ASN A 84 5.20 -2.84 6.02
C ASN A 84 6.60 -3.42 5.92
N ILE A 85 7.49 -2.77 5.15
CA ILE A 85 8.87 -3.23 5.01
C ILE A 85 9.55 -3.28 6.38
N TRP A 86 9.29 -2.30 7.25
CA TRP A 86 9.86 -2.26 8.60
C TRP A 86 9.32 -3.36 9.51
N VAL A 87 8.00 -3.58 9.51
CA VAL A 87 7.33 -4.64 10.30
C VAL A 87 7.79 -6.04 9.84
N PHE A 88 7.93 -6.24 8.53
CA PHE A 88 8.29 -7.54 7.95
C PHE A 88 9.77 -7.68 7.60
N LYS A 89 10.63 -6.74 8.02
CA LYS A 89 12.06 -6.75 7.68
C LYS A 89 12.74 -8.08 7.94
N ALA A 90 12.38 -8.75 9.04
CA ALA A 90 12.94 -10.05 9.43
C ALA A 90 12.52 -11.16 8.46
N VAL A 91 11.26 -11.16 8.02
CA VAL A 91 10.72 -12.11 7.05
C VAL A 91 11.37 -11.88 5.69
N ILE A 92 11.38 -10.63 5.22
CA ILE A 92 11.99 -10.23 3.94
C ILE A 92 13.46 -10.65 3.90
N TRP A 93 14.22 -10.38 4.97
CA TRP A 93 15.63 -10.78 5.06
C TRP A 93 15.87 -12.29 5.12
N ARG A 94 14.93 -13.08 5.65
CA ARG A 94 15.02 -14.55 5.62
C ARG A 94 14.75 -15.08 4.21
N VAL A 95 13.72 -14.55 3.54
CA VAL A 95 13.42 -14.87 2.13
C VAL A 95 14.61 -14.55 1.22
N LEU A 96 15.18 -13.34 1.31
CA LEU A 96 16.33 -12.93 0.50
C LEU A 96 17.59 -13.76 0.75
N ARG A 97 17.71 -14.35 1.95
CA ARG A 97 18.83 -15.22 2.34
C ARG A 97 18.54 -16.72 2.12
N GLY A 98 17.40 -17.07 1.53
CA GLY A 98 16.98 -18.46 1.32
C GLY A 98 16.82 -19.26 2.60
N LYS A 99 16.53 -18.60 3.74
CA LYS A 99 16.34 -19.25 5.04
C LYS A 99 14.89 -19.65 5.26
N ASP A 100 14.69 -20.76 5.95
CA ASP A 100 13.36 -21.26 6.28
C ASP A 100 12.54 -20.24 7.09
N LEU A 101 11.26 -20.15 6.75
CA LEU A 101 10.28 -19.27 7.39
C LEU A 101 9.70 -19.89 8.67
N ASN A 102 10.41 -20.82 9.29
CA ASN A 102 9.98 -21.42 10.55
C ASN A 102 10.29 -20.44 11.68
N PHE A 103 9.24 -19.81 12.22
CA PHE A 103 9.32 -18.85 13.34
C PHE A 103 9.22 -19.56 14.71
N ARG A 104 9.37 -20.89 14.73
CA ARG A 104 9.04 -21.74 15.87
C ARG A 104 10.18 -21.94 16.88
N ASP A 105 11.37 -21.44 16.57
CA ASP A 105 12.60 -21.69 17.35
C ASP A 105 13.24 -20.40 17.90
N GLU A 106 12.42 -19.44 18.35
CA GLU A 106 12.84 -18.37 19.29
C GLU A 106 12.04 -18.50 20.59
#